data_AF-A0A645FDP2-F1
#
_entry.id   AF-A0A645FDP2-F1
#
_cell.length_a   1.000
_cell.length_b   1.000
_cell.length_c   1.000
_cell.angle_alpha   90.00
_cell.angle_beta   90.00
_cell.angle_gamma   90.00
#
_symmetry.space_group_name_H-M   'P 1'
#
loop_
_entity.id
_entity.type
_entity.pdbx_description
1 polymer ?
#
loop_
_entity_poly.entity_id
_entity_poly.type
_entity_poly.pdbx_seq_one_letter_code
_entity_poly.pdbx_strand_id
1 'polypeptide(L)'
;MEREKLKTLILKNSFINKLRIEMKFDDSEYEELCNLLRKLIDVVKDDSSIDKELMVTLYTAPQVVHNIFLQFSGDKTMDEEFVMKLEDSWIELDQLVIDILE
;
A
#
# COMPACT_ATOMS: atom_id res chain seq x y z
N MET A 1 18.77 -11.67 -5.48
CA MET A 1 17.76 -12.41 -6.26
C MET A 1 16.37 -12.30 -5.65
N GLU A 2 16.23 -12.49 -4.33
CA GLU A 2 14.96 -12.37 -3.63
C GLU A 2 14.37 -10.94 -3.64
N ARG A 3 15.21 -9.91 -3.43
CA ARG A 3 14.81 -8.50 -3.47
C ARG A 3 14.17 -8.06 -4.80
N GLU A 4 14.82 -8.35 -5.93
CA GLU A 4 14.29 -8.03 -7.27
C GLU A 4 12.96 -8.74 -7.56
N LYS A 5 12.80 -9.97 -7.03
CA LYS A 5 11.53 -10.70 -7.10
C LYS A 5 10.46 -9.99 -6.27
N LEU A 6 10.76 -9.61 -5.02
CA LEU A 6 9.83 -8.87 -4.15
C LEU A 6 9.41 -7.54 -4.79
N LYS A 7 10.37 -6.77 -5.29
CA LYS A 7 10.11 -5.54 -6.05
C LYS A 7 9.15 -5.79 -7.20
N THR A 8 9.43 -6.78 -8.04
CA THR A 8 8.58 -7.09 -9.20
C THR A 8 7.16 -7.46 -8.77
N LEU A 9 7.00 -8.17 -7.65
CA LEU A 9 5.69 -8.51 -7.11
C LEU A 9 4.95 -7.27 -6.57
N ILE A 10 5.64 -6.40 -5.82
CA ILE A 10 5.06 -5.15 -5.29
C ILE A 10 4.58 -4.25 -6.44
N LEU A 11 5.40 -4.07 -7.48
CA LEU A 11 5.05 -3.23 -8.64
C LEU A 11 3.91 -3.81 -9.49
N LYS A 12 3.67 -5.13 -9.41
CA LYS A 12 2.60 -5.82 -10.14
C LYS A 12 1.31 -5.98 -9.34
N ASN A 13 1.36 -5.80 -8.02
CA ASN A 13 0.18 -5.88 -7.17
C ASN A 13 -0.87 -4.86 -7.65
N SER A 14 -2.14 -5.28 -7.65
CA SER A 14 -3.20 -4.51 -8.29
C SER A 14 -4.06 -3.70 -7.33
N PHE A 15 -3.83 -3.80 -6.01
CA PHE A 15 -4.65 -3.15 -4.99
C PHE A 15 -4.87 -1.66 -5.26
N ILE A 16 -3.79 -0.89 -5.45
CA ILE A 16 -3.88 0.56 -5.68
C ILE A 16 -4.61 0.90 -6.98
N ASN A 17 -4.43 0.11 -8.03
CA ASN A 17 -5.12 0.34 -9.30
C ASN A 17 -6.61 0.03 -9.19
N LYS A 18 -6.98 -1.10 -8.56
CA LYS A 18 -8.38 -1.46 -8.28
C LYS A 18 -9.05 -0.40 -7.41
N LEU A 19 -8.38 0.05 -6.36
CA LEU A 19 -8.91 1.09 -5.47
C LEU A 19 -9.09 2.42 -6.21
N ARG A 20 -8.10 2.88 -6.96
CA ARG A 20 -8.11 4.18 -7.64
C ARG A 20 -9.07 4.25 -8.83
N ILE A 21 -9.15 3.19 -9.63
CA ILE A 21 -9.91 3.18 -10.90
C ILE A 21 -11.32 2.64 -10.67
N GLU A 22 -11.44 1.55 -9.92
CA GLU A 22 -12.70 0.84 -9.74
C GLU A 22 -13.42 1.23 -8.44
N MET A 23 -12.77 2.01 -7.57
CA MET A 23 -13.28 2.34 -6.22
C MET A 23 -13.62 1.09 -5.41
N LYS A 24 -12.85 0.01 -5.63
CA LYS A 24 -13.07 -1.29 -4.99
C LYS A 24 -11.92 -1.62 -4.06
N PHE A 25 -12.26 -1.90 -2.81
CA PHE A 25 -11.33 -2.48 -1.85
C PHE A 25 -11.24 -3.99 -2.11
N ASP A 26 -10.07 -4.47 -2.54
CA ASP A 26 -9.80 -5.89 -2.76
C ASP A 26 -8.95 -6.41 -1.60
N ASP A 27 -9.60 -7.04 -0.63
CA ASP A 27 -8.96 -7.51 0.61
C ASP A 27 -7.79 -8.46 0.32
N SER A 28 -7.92 -9.33 -0.70
CA SER A 28 -6.86 -10.29 -1.05
C SER A 28 -5.62 -9.60 -1.60
N GLU A 29 -5.78 -8.61 -2.46
CA GLU A 29 -4.66 -7.86 -3.03
C GLU A 29 -4.02 -6.94 -1.99
N TYR A 30 -4.82 -6.39 -1.09
CA TYR A 30 -4.36 -5.59 0.04
C TYR A 30 -3.47 -6.42 0.98
N GLU A 31 -3.96 -7.59 1.41
CA GLU A 31 -3.20 -8.50 2.26
C GLU A 31 -1.91 -8.98 1.59
N GLU A 32 -1.97 -9.29 0.29
CA GLU A 32 -0.78 -9.65 -0.49
C GLU A 32 0.23 -8.50 -0.50
N LEU A 33 -0.20 -7.27 -0.75
CA LEU A 33 0.67 -6.09 -0.74
C LEU A 33 1.34 -5.92 0.63
N CYS A 34 0.57 -5.95 1.72
CA CYS A 34 1.10 -5.81 3.06
C CYS A 34 2.13 -6.89 3.39
N ASN A 35 1.86 -8.14 2.99
CA ASN A 35 2.80 -9.25 3.18
C ASN A 35 4.09 -9.08 2.37
N LEU A 36 4.01 -8.53 1.16
CA LEU A 36 5.19 -8.22 0.34
C LEU A 36 6.01 -7.09 0.95
N LEU A 37 5.35 -6.04 1.47
CA LEU A 37 6.01 -4.93 2.16
C LEU A 37 6.70 -5.39 3.45
N ARG A 38 6.05 -6.23 4.26
CA ARG A 38 6.68 -6.84 5.45
C ARG A 38 7.94 -7.64 5.11
N LYS A 39 7.87 -8.47 4.05
CA LYS A 39 9.05 -9.20 3.57
C LYS A 39 10.15 -8.25 3.06
N LEU A 40 9.76 -7.12 2.48
CA LEU A 40 10.72 -6.11 2.03
C LEU A 40 11.46 -5.48 3.21
N ILE A 41 10.78 -5.19 4.33
CA ILE A 41 11.41 -4.68 5.57
C ILE A 41 12.58 -5.60 5.99
N ASP A 42 12.34 -6.92 6.03
CA ASP A 42 13.35 -7.87 6.47
C ASP A 42 14.54 -7.97 5.51
N VAL A 43 14.35 -7.66 4.23
CA VAL A 43 15.40 -7.75 3.19
C VAL A 43 16.16 -6.42 3.01
N VAL A 44 15.58 -5.29 3.41
CA VAL A 44 16.19 -3.95 3.24
C VAL A 44 17.08 -3.53 4.41
N LYS A 45 16.91 -4.12 5.60
CA LYS A 45 17.71 -3.84 6.81
C LYS A 45 19.23 -3.97 6.66
N ASP A 46 19.72 -4.71 5.67
CA ASP A 46 21.14 -5.05 5.49
C ASP A 46 21.88 -4.21 4.41
N ASP A 47 21.50 -2.93 4.24
CA ASP A 47 22.22 -1.93 3.43
C ASP A 47 22.14 -2.18 1.90
N SER A 48 21.16 -1.55 1.24
CA SER A 48 21.25 -1.20 -0.19
C SER A 48 20.11 -0.28 -0.62
N SER A 49 20.46 0.78 -1.33
CA SER A 49 19.53 1.80 -1.86
C SER A 49 18.28 1.19 -2.49
N ILE A 50 17.11 1.74 -2.13
CA ILE A 50 15.83 1.46 -2.79
C ILE A 50 15.84 2.15 -4.15
N ASP A 51 15.51 1.40 -5.19
CA ASP A 51 15.44 2.00 -6.52
C ASP A 51 14.26 2.96 -6.63
N LYS A 52 14.38 3.91 -7.56
CA LYS A 52 13.43 5.01 -7.71
C LYS A 52 12.00 4.55 -8.01
N GLU A 53 11.82 3.47 -8.76
CA GLU A 53 10.49 3.01 -9.14
C GLU A 53 9.75 2.42 -7.93
N LEU A 54 10.43 1.58 -7.16
CA LEU A 54 9.90 1.07 -5.90
C LEU A 54 9.63 2.19 -4.90
N MET A 55 10.53 3.17 -4.80
CA MET A 55 10.35 4.34 -3.93
C MET A 55 9.10 5.14 -4.29
N VAL A 56 8.82 5.36 -5.58
CA VAL A 56 7.58 6.03 -6.02
C VAL A 56 6.35 5.23 -5.58
N THR A 57 6.34 3.91 -5.75
CA THR A 57 5.23 3.07 -5.31
C THR A 57 5.03 3.12 -3.80
N LEU A 58 6.10 3.05 -3.01
CA LEU A 58 6.05 3.14 -1.55
C LEU A 58 5.41 4.45 -1.08
N TYR A 59 5.77 5.59 -1.67
CA TYR A 59 5.15 6.86 -1.31
C TYR A 59 3.72 7.02 -1.84
N THR A 60 3.43 6.46 -3.02
CA THR A 60 2.13 6.69 -3.69
C THR A 60 1.02 5.82 -3.12
N ALA A 61 1.32 4.59 -2.70
CA ALA A 61 0.31 3.64 -2.21
C ALA A 61 -0.49 4.19 -1.01
N PRO A 62 0.10 4.56 0.14
CA PRO A 62 -0.64 5.11 1.26
C PRO A 62 -1.32 6.44 0.92
N GLN A 63 -0.69 7.29 0.09
CA GLN A 63 -1.29 8.56 -0.35
C GLN A 63 -2.58 8.36 -1.16
N VAL A 64 -2.63 7.37 -2.03
CA VAL A 64 -3.84 7.06 -2.81
C VAL A 64 -4.97 6.63 -1.88
N VAL A 65 -4.69 5.72 -0.94
CA VAL A 65 -5.68 5.25 0.03
C VAL A 65 -6.19 6.42 0.88
N HIS A 66 -5.28 7.24 1.41
CA HIS A 66 -5.64 8.42 2.21
C HIS A 66 -6.49 9.42 1.44
N ASN A 67 -6.16 9.71 0.18
CA ASN A 67 -6.95 10.64 -0.63
C ASN A 67 -8.38 10.14 -0.88
N ILE A 68 -8.53 8.82 -1.09
CA ILE A 68 -9.85 8.20 -1.27
C ILE A 68 -10.61 8.18 0.06
N PHE A 69 -9.94 7.90 1.18
CA PHE A 69 -10.51 8.06 2.51
C PHE A 69 -11.06 9.48 2.72
N LEU A 70 -10.24 10.52 2.48
CA LEU A 70 -10.64 11.91 2.64
C LEU A 70 -11.83 12.32 1.76
N GLN A 71 -11.95 11.71 0.57
CA GLN A 71 -13.09 11.93 -0.31
C GLN A 71 -14.40 11.46 0.32
N PHE A 72 -14.37 10.36 1.07
CA PHE A 72 -15.55 9.74 1.67
C PHE A 72 -15.69 10.00 3.17
N SER A 73 -14.66 10.54 3.84
CA SER A 73 -14.69 10.88 5.25
C SER A 73 -15.70 12.01 5.49
N GLY A 74 -16.91 11.63 5.93
CA GLY A 74 -18.04 12.54 6.12
C GLY A 74 -19.18 12.38 5.11
N ASP A 75 -19.02 11.52 4.10
CA ASP A 75 -20.12 11.10 3.24
C ASP A 75 -20.96 10.03 3.94
N LYS A 76 -22.13 10.45 4.44
CA LYS A 76 -23.08 9.57 5.16
C LYS A 76 -23.82 8.57 4.26
N THR A 77 -23.61 8.65 2.94
CA THR A 77 -24.26 7.75 1.97
C THR A 77 -23.36 6.58 1.57
N MET A 78 -22.07 6.67 1.88
CA MET A 78 -21.12 5.59 1.65
C MET A 78 -21.21 4.50 2.70
N ASP A 79 -20.78 3.31 2.31
CA ASP A 79 -20.65 2.17 3.21
C ASP A 79 -19.60 2.47 4.28
N GLU A 80 -20.02 2.52 5.54
CA GLU A 80 -19.15 2.77 6.69
C GLU A 80 -18.02 1.74 6.78
N GLU A 81 -18.29 0.48 6.42
CA GLU A 81 -17.27 -0.58 6.44
C GLU A 81 -16.15 -0.28 5.43
N PHE A 82 -16.51 0.17 4.22
CA PHE A 82 -15.54 0.56 3.20
C PHE A 82 -14.69 1.74 3.66
N VAL A 83 -15.30 2.76 4.28
CA VAL A 83 -14.56 3.94 4.77
C VAL A 83 -13.62 3.58 5.92
N MET A 84 -14.05 2.73 6.86
CA MET A 84 -13.18 2.23 7.93
C MET A 84 -12.00 1.43 7.37
N LYS A 85 -12.23 0.54 6.39
CA LYS A 85 -11.15 -0.20 5.72
C LYS A 85 -10.12 0.72 5.07
N LEU A 86 -10.55 1.83 4.47
CA LEU A 86 -9.64 2.82 3.90
C LEU A 86 -8.79 3.52 4.98
N GLU A 87 -9.38 3.86 6.12
CA GLU A 87 -8.65 4.47 7.25
C GLU A 87 -7.61 3.50 7.81
N ASP A 88 -8.02 2.29 8.17
CA ASP A 88 -7.15 1.25 8.74
C ASP A 88 -6.00 0.91 7.78
N SER A 89 -6.32 0.71 6.49
CA SER A 89 -5.31 0.37 5.49
C SER A 89 -4.36 1.51 5.16
N TRP A 90 -4.81 2.76 5.21
CA TRP A 90 -3.91 3.91 5.08
C TRP A 90 -2.89 3.90 6.21
N ILE A 91 -3.34 3.80 7.47
CA ILE A 91 -2.46 3.82 8.64
C ILE A 91 -1.45 2.66 8.57
N GLU A 92 -1.91 1.45 8.24
CA GLU A 92 -1.04 0.27 8.13
C GLU A 92 -0.02 0.41 7.00
N LEU A 93 -0.42 0.87 5.81
CA LEU A 93 0.49 1.07 4.69
C LEU A 93 1.52 2.17 4.96
N ASP A 94 1.12 3.25 5.62
CA ASP A 94 2.02 4.35 5.99
C ASP A 94 3.10 3.84 6.96
N GLN A 95 2.70 3.07 7.98
CA GLN A 95 3.64 2.46 8.91
C GLN A 95 4.60 1.49 8.22
N LEU A 96 4.09 0.62 7.34
CA LEU A 96 4.93 -0.31 6.59
C LEU A 96 5.95 0.42 5.72
N VAL A 97 5.57 1.55 5.13
CA VAL A 97 6.49 2.37 4.32
C VAL A 97 7.55 3.02 5.19
N ILE A 98 7.20 3.54 6.37
CA ILE A 98 8.16 4.07 7.34
C ILE A 98 9.17 2.98 7.73
N ASP A 99 8.69 1.79 8.10
CA ASP A 99 9.54 0.66 8.51
C ASP A 99 10.49 0.16 7.40
N ILE A 100 10.19 0.46 6.13
CA ILE A 100 11.06 0.13 4.98
C ILE A 100 12.13 1.21 4.78
N LEU A 101 11.82 2.47 5.11
CA LEU A 101 12.65 3.63 4.82
C LEU A 101 13.56 4.05 5.98
N GLU A 102 13.25 3.62 7.21
CA GLU A 102 14.06 3.81 8.43
C GLU A 102 14.99 2.63 8.75
#